data_AF-A0A8B9L1D4-F1
#
_entry.id   AF-A0A8B9L1D4-F1
#
_cell.length_a   1.000
_cell.length_b   1.000
_cell.length_c   1.000
_cell.angle_alpha   90.00
_cell.angle_beta   90.00
_cell.angle_gamma   90.00
#
_symmetry.space_group_name_H-M   'P 1'
#
loop_
_entity.id
_entity.type
_entity.pdbx_description
1 polymer ?
#
loop_
_entity_poly.entity_id
_entity_poly.type
_entity_poly.pdbx_seq_one_letter_code
_entity_poly.pdbx_strand_id
1 'polypeptide(L)'
;MEEEEEHAEPLSAEDYAAEALAADMDPWIIFDARKTPRAEFYSWLESNRPSQVSRFGDEEGGLGPVGWISVLGPDHGPEYPDVTGLQESWEKLLASGRQVTFQTIKELALNHNVLTGKWLIHMDTGFKVDRAWECIAKAVLDGKISSAKVSPRDANSEAKHVICAYNNNFADEEQVMQLDAAIRAAGVKCSLSYKPDVYTYLGIYRNNKWKLCPTIYESKFDLECVPRRSHIINKCVNMPDKIKIISCILLRFRFFVHGCALGNLWSIYDGGSRNVQTASKSNLNL
;
A
#
# COMPACT_ATOMS: atom_id res chain seq x y z
N MET A 1 20.92 -34.45 29.12
CA MET A 1 20.51 -33.07 29.41
C MET A 1 19.69 -32.67 28.22
N GLU A 2 18.38 -32.82 28.35
CA GLU A 2 17.42 -32.33 27.37
C GLU A 2 17.44 -30.81 27.50
N GLU A 3 17.82 -30.12 26.44
CA GLU A 3 17.68 -28.67 26.35
C GLU A 3 16.17 -28.39 26.28
N GLU A 4 15.60 -27.90 27.39
CA GLU A 4 14.26 -27.33 27.39
C GLU A 4 14.28 -26.15 26.42
N GLU A 5 13.67 -26.34 25.24
CA GLU A 5 13.31 -25.24 24.34
C GLU A 5 12.41 -24.29 25.14
N GLU A 6 12.99 -23.20 25.60
CA GLU A 6 12.31 -22.09 26.25
C GLU A 6 11.34 -21.48 25.22
N HIS A 7 10.13 -22.03 25.17
CA HIS A 7 9.04 -21.48 24.38
C HIS A 7 8.67 -20.11 24.97
N ALA A 8 9.26 -19.04 24.42
CA ALA A 8 8.90 -17.67 24.74
C ALA A 8 7.37 -17.52 24.67
N GLU A 9 6.77 -17.00 25.74
CA GLU A 9 5.33 -16.83 25.80
C GLU A 9 4.85 -15.93 24.64
N PRO A 10 3.70 -16.23 24.01
CA PRO A 10 3.19 -15.41 22.93
C PRO A 10 2.88 -14.00 23.43
N LEU A 11 3.46 -12.98 22.79
CA LEU A 11 3.20 -11.57 23.11
C LEU A 11 1.69 -11.26 23.11
N SER A 12 1.27 -10.48 24.11
CA SER A 12 -0.11 -10.00 24.24
C SER A 12 -0.40 -8.88 23.25
N ALA A 13 -1.69 -8.55 23.05
CA ALA A 13 -2.06 -7.42 22.20
C ALA A 13 -1.57 -6.10 22.78
N GLU A 14 -1.53 -6.00 24.10
CA GLU A 14 -1.05 -4.88 24.88
C GLU A 14 0.47 -4.68 24.70
N ASP A 15 1.26 -5.76 24.68
CA ASP A 15 2.71 -5.68 24.42
C ASP A 15 2.99 -5.13 23.03
N TYR A 16 2.28 -5.64 22.00
CA TYR A 16 2.39 -5.12 20.64
C TYR A 16 1.97 -3.65 20.54
N ALA A 17 0.94 -3.24 21.29
CA ALA A 17 0.50 -1.86 21.32
C ALA A 17 1.55 -0.95 21.98
N ALA A 18 2.15 -1.40 23.10
CA ALA A 18 3.20 -0.68 23.80
C ALA A 18 4.45 -0.52 22.93
N GLU A 19 4.88 -1.57 22.23
CA GLU A 19 6.02 -1.54 21.31
C GLU A 19 5.78 -0.55 20.15
N ALA A 20 4.58 -0.60 19.54
CA ALA A 20 4.21 0.32 18.47
C ALA A 20 4.20 1.79 18.94
N LEU A 21 3.67 2.05 20.14
CA LEU A 21 3.69 3.39 20.75
C LEU A 21 5.11 3.86 21.05
N ALA A 22 5.98 2.99 21.59
CA ALA A 22 7.38 3.32 21.85
C ALA A 22 8.11 3.70 20.56
N ALA A 23 7.92 2.94 19.47
CA ALA A 23 8.49 3.26 18.17
C ALA A 23 7.96 4.58 17.59
N ASP A 24 6.69 4.91 17.82
CA ASP A 24 6.13 6.18 17.34
C ASP A 24 6.58 7.40 18.19
N MET A 25 7.04 7.20 19.43
CA MET A 25 7.58 8.25 20.31
C MET A 25 9.05 8.60 20.05
N ASP A 26 9.83 7.67 19.50
CA ASP A 26 11.23 7.90 19.16
C ASP A 26 11.39 8.73 17.87
N PRO A 27 12.55 9.37 17.64
CA PRO A 27 12.81 10.13 16.42
C PRO A 27 12.69 9.29 15.14
N TRP A 28 12.17 9.89 14.06
CA TRP A 28 12.07 9.24 12.75
C TRP A 28 13.07 9.83 11.77
N ILE A 29 13.62 8.98 10.91
CA ILE A 29 14.40 9.39 9.75
C ILE A 29 13.42 9.58 8.60
N ILE A 30 13.22 10.82 8.14
CA ILE A 30 12.17 11.15 7.17
C ILE A 30 12.79 11.76 5.90
N PHE A 31 12.44 11.21 4.74
CA PHE A 31 12.58 11.89 3.45
C PHE A 31 11.22 12.47 3.04
N ASP A 32 11.10 13.80 3.04
CA ASP A 32 9.88 14.49 2.64
C ASP A 32 10.02 15.02 1.22
N ALA A 33 9.38 14.38 0.24
CA ALA A 33 9.50 14.76 -1.18
C ALA A 33 8.98 16.17 -1.50
N ARG A 34 8.25 16.80 -0.55
CA ARG A 34 7.74 18.17 -0.66
C ARG A 34 8.79 19.20 -0.22
N LYS A 35 9.80 18.78 0.56
CA LYS A 35 10.79 19.65 1.21
C LYS A 35 12.22 19.37 0.76
N THR A 36 12.54 18.11 0.46
CA THR A 36 13.89 17.67 0.13
C THR A 36 14.04 17.49 -1.39
N PRO A 37 15.10 18.03 -2.01
CA PRO A 37 15.35 17.84 -3.44
C PRO A 37 15.41 16.37 -3.84
N ARG A 38 14.73 16.02 -4.93
CA ARG A 38 14.68 14.65 -5.45
C ARG A 38 16.06 14.05 -5.76
N ALA A 39 17.04 14.89 -6.10
CA ALA A 39 18.41 14.45 -6.40
C ALA A 39 19.13 13.83 -5.20
N GLU A 40 18.75 14.18 -3.97
CA GLU A 40 19.35 13.66 -2.74
C GLU A 40 18.79 12.29 -2.32
N PHE A 41 17.74 11.82 -2.99
CA PHE A 41 16.99 10.64 -2.58
C PHE A 41 17.84 9.36 -2.51
N TYR A 42 18.66 9.10 -3.53
CA TYR A 42 19.46 7.87 -3.57
C TYR A 42 20.60 7.86 -2.56
N SER A 43 21.29 9.00 -2.38
CA SER A 43 22.28 9.15 -1.32
C SER A 43 21.65 9.00 0.06
N TRP A 44 20.45 9.56 0.26
CA TRP A 44 19.71 9.39 1.52
C TRP A 44 19.35 7.92 1.77
N LEU A 45 18.88 7.18 0.76
CA LEU A 45 18.59 5.75 0.89
C LEU A 45 19.84 4.92 1.25
N GLU A 46 20.99 5.24 0.65
CA GLU A 46 22.25 4.57 0.94
C GLU A 46 22.70 4.76 2.39
N SER A 47 22.53 5.96 2.94
CA SER A 47 22.86 6.26 4.33
C SER A 47 21.85 5.73 5.35
N ASN A 48 20.61 5.44 4.92
CA ASN A 48 19.49 5.08 5.81
C ASN A 48 18.88 3.72 5.44
N ARG A 49 19.74 2.72 5.19
CA ARG A 49 19.29 1.36 4.89
C ARG A 49 18.63 0.72 6.12
N PRO A 50 17.41 0.18 6.01
CA PRO A 50 16.73 -0.41 7.16
C PRO A 50 17.51 -1.56 7.78
N SER A 51 18.26 -2.34 7.00
CA SER A 51 19.10 -3.41 7.54
C SER A 51 20.28 -2.93 8.41
N GLN A 52 20.61 -1.64 8.37
CA GLN A 52 21.78 -1.06 9.06
C GLN A 52 21.38 -0.07 10.16
N VAL A 53 20.31 0.70 9.97
CA VAL A 53 19.83 1.64 10.98
C VAL A 53 19.34 0.85 12.20
N SER A 54 19.94 1.13 13.37
CA SER A 54 19.61 0.47 14.64
C SER A 54 18.36 1.08 15.28
N ARG A 55 17.45 0.22 15.77
CA ARG A 55 16.26 0.62 16.54
C ARG A 55 16.64 1.40 17.80
N PHE A 56 17.66 0.94 18.51
CA PHE A 56 18.07 1.49 19.81
C PHE A 56 19.29 2.41 19.70
N GLY A 57 19.80 2.63 18.48
CA GLY A 57 21.01 3.41 18.25
C GLY A 57 22.28 2.62 18.59
N ASP A 58 23.35 3.38 18.85
CA ASP A 58 24.65 2.92 19.31
C ASP A 58 25.18 3.97 20.29
N GLU A 59 25.16 3.64 21.58
CA GLU A 59 25.59 4.55 22.65
C GLU A 59 27.09 4.91 22.52
N GLU A 60 27.93 3.99 22.05
CA GLU A 60 29.36 4.25 21.84
C GLU A 60 29.59 5.14 20.60
N GLY A 61 28.74 4.99 19.59
CA GLY A 61 28.74 5.78 18.35
C GLY A 61 27.99 7.12 18.43
N GLY A 62 27.34 7.42 19.55
CA GLY A 62 26.53 8.64 19.75
C GLY A 62 25.24 8.68 18.91
N LEU A 63 24.78 7.54 18.41
CA LEU A 63 23.55 7.43 17.62
C LEU A 63 22.38 7.13 18.56
N GLY A 64 21.35 7.98 18.56
CA GLY A 64 20.14 7.78 19.34
C GLY A 64 19.19 6.72 18.76
N PRO A 65 18.11 6.38 19.47
CA PRO A 65 17.10 5.46 18.98
C PRO A 65 16.39 6.03 17.75
N VAL A 66 15.96 5.13 16.87
CA VAL A 66 15.17 5.46 15.69
C VAL A 66 13.87 4.67 15.78
N GLY A 67 12.74 5.36 15.70
CA GLY A 67 11.43 4.72 15.66
C GLY A 67 11.12 4.12 14.29
N TRP A 68 11.26 4.94 13.25
CA TRP A 68 10.94 4.58 11.88
C TRP A 68 11.81 5.31 10.86
N ILE A 69 11.99 4.67 9.70
CA ILE A 69 12.50 5.31 8.48
C ILE A 69 11.29 5.51 7.55
N SER A 70 11.07 6.73 7.06
CA SER A 70 9.83 7.09 6.35
C SER A 70 10.10 7.93 5.10
N VAL A 71 9.26 7.73 4.08
CA VAL A 71 9.20 8.59 2.90
C VAL A 71 7.79 9.13 2.75
N LEU A 72 7.68 10.44 2.56
CA LEU A 72 6.42 11.13 2.31
C LEU A 72 6.39 11.56 0.84
N GLY A 73 5.32 11.18 0.14
CA GLY A 73 5.13 11.50 -1.27
C GLY A 73 4.76 12.96 -1.51
N PRO A 74 4.79 13.42 -2.77
CA PRO A 74 4.44 14.79 -3.13
C PRO A 74 2.99 15.15 -2.78
N ASP A 75 2.08 14.17 -2.89
CA ASP A 75 0.65 14.34 -2.60
C ASP A 75 0.30 14.05 -1.13
N HIS A 76 1.29 13.81 -0.28
CA HIS A 76 1.04 13.59 1.14
C HIS A 76 0.53 14.89 1.78
N GLY A 77 -0.69 14.85 2.32
CA GLY A 77 -1.29 15.95 3.08
C GLY A 77 -1.40 15.61 4.56
N PRO A 78 -1.36 16.59 5.47
CA PRO A 78 -1.69 16.35 6.87
C PRO A 78 -3.18 16.00 6.97
N GLU A 79 -3.47 14.79 7.41
CA GLU A 79 -4.80 14.41 7.87
C GLU A 79 -4.88 14.66 9.37
N TYR A 80 -6.01 15.21 9.83
CA TYR A 80 -6.28 15.45 11.24
C TYR A 80 -7.42 14.53 11.70
N PRO A 81 -7.16 13.22 11.90
CA PRO A 81 -8.16 12.31 12.43
C PRO A 81 -8.52 12.69 13.88
N ASP A 82 -9.80 12.52 14.25
CA ASP A 82 -10.27 12.72 15.63
C ASP A 82 -9.97 11.47 16.47
N VAL A 83 -8.69 11.24 16.75
CA VAL A 83 -8.24 10.08 17.53
C VAL A 83 -8.76 10.14 18.96
N THR A 84 -8.86 11.34 19.55
CA THR A 84 -9.39 11.52 20.91
C THR A 84 -10.87 11.12 20.97
N GLY A 85 -11.72 11.64 20.09
CA GLY A 85 -13.12 11.24 20.05
C GLY A 85 -13.31 9.77 19.70
N LEU A 86 -12.43 9.19 18.87
CA LEU A 86 -12.40 7.75 18.60
C LEU A 86 -12.22 6.94 19.89
N GLN A 87 -11.26 7.31 20.75
CA GLN A 87 -11.03 6.62 22.03
C GLN A 87 -12.25 6.74 22.95
N GLU A 88 -12.85 7.93 23.06
CA GLU A 88 -14.04 8.12 23.90
C GLU A 88 -15.23 7.28 23.41
N SER A 89 -15.48 7.25 22.09
CA SER A 89 -16.55 6.44 21.51
C SER A 89 -16.27 4.95 21.63
N TRP A 90 -15.00 4.55 21.59
CA TRP A 90 -14.57 3.19 21.85
C TRP A 90 -14.86 2.75 23.28
N GLU A 91 -14.49 3.56 24.28
CA GLU A 91 -14.80 3.29 25.69
C GLU A 91 -16.30 3.18 25.93
N LYS A 92 -17.11 4.06 25.32
CA LYS A 92 -18.58 3.98 25.37
C LYS A 92 -19.11 2.69 24.75
N LEU A 93 -18.53 2.23 23.62
CA LEU A 93 -18.90 0.95 23.02
C LEU A 93 -18.60 -0.20 23.97
N LEU A 94 -17.41 -0.23 24.58
CA LEU A 94 -17.02 -1.27 25.54
C LEU A 94 -17.93 -1.27 26.77
N ALA A 95 -18.23 -0.10 27.35
CA ALA A 95 -19.11 0.05 28.50
C ALA A 95 -20.57 -0.37 28.20
N SER A 96 -21.02 -0.22 26.95
CA SER A 96 -22.38 -0.60 26.54
C SER A 96 -22.62 -2.11 26.48
N GLY A 97 -21.55 -2.93 26.51
CA GLY A 97 -21.65 -4.39 26.33
C GLY A 97 -22.05 -4.84 24.91
N ARG A 98 -22.17 -3.92 23.95
CA ARG A 98 -22.39 -4.24 22.54
C ARG A 98 -21.21 -5.05 22.00
N GLN A 99 -21.51 -5.95 21.05
CA GLN A 99 -20.48 -6.79 20.45
C GLN A 99 -19.46 -5.95 19.68
N VAL A 100 -18.18 -6.22 19.93
CA VAL A 100 -17.06 -5.64 19.19
C VAL A 100 -16.82 -6.46 17.92
N THR A 101 -17.10 -5.85 16.78
CA THR A 101 -16.94 -6.45 15.43
C THR A 101 -16.19 -5.50 14.50
N PHE A 102 -15.74 -5.99 13.35
CA PHE A 102 -15.18 -5.11 12.31
C PHE A 102 -16.18 -4.00 11.92
N GLN A 103 -17.47 -4.33 11.81
CA GLN A 103 -18.47 -3.35 11.37
C GLN A 103 -18.65 -2.22 12.39
N THR A 104 -18.72 -2.54 13.69
CA THR A 104 -18.81 -1.51 14.73
C THR A 104 -17.55 -0.65 14.78
N ILE A 105 -16.36 -1.23 14.55
CA ILE A 105 -15.11 -0.47 14.53
C ILE A 105 -15.02 0.41 13.26
N LYS A 106 -15.48 -0.11 12.12
CA LYS A 106 -15.56 0.66 10.87
C LYS A 106 -16.48 1.88 11.02
N GLU A 107 -17.61 1.73 11.70
CA GLU A 107 -18.51 2.84 12.01
C GLU A 107 -17.83 3.91 12.88
N LEU A 108 -17.11 3.51 13.92
CA LEU A 108 -16.32 4.43 14.74
C LEU A 108 -15.27 5.17 13.89
N ALA A 109 -14.54 4.45 13.05
CA ALA A 109 -13.53 5.03 12.17
C ALA A 109 -14.11 6.10 11.22
N LEU A 110 -15.29 5.81 10.64
CA LEU A 110 -16.01 6.74 9.77
C LEU A 110 -16.47 7.99 10.51
N ASN A 111 -17.01 7.83 11.72
CA ASN A 111 -17.51 8.95 12.52
C ASN A 111 -16.40 9.90 13.00
N HIS A 112 -15.18 9.39 13.17
CA HIS A 112 -14.04 10.14 13.68
C HIS A 112 -12.97 10.46 12.62
N ASN A 113 -13.27 10.21 11.34
CA ASN A 113 -12.35 10.44 10.22
C ASN A 113 -10.97 9.75 10.39
N VAL A 114 -10.95 8.56 11.00
CA VAL A 114 -9.73 7.75 11.18
C VAL A 114 -9.70 6.71 10.05
N LEU A 115 -9.43 7.18 8.84
CA LEU A 115 -9.68 6.43 7.61
C LEU A 115 -8.43 5.82 6.98
N THR A 116 -7.24 6.21 7.40
CA THR A 116 -6.00 5.67 6.85
C THR A 116 -5.88 4.17 7.10
N GLY A 117 -5.15 3.50 6.21
CA GLY A 117 -4.74 2.12 6.42
C GLY A 117 -3.49 1.79 5.64
N LYS A 118 -2.97 0.59 5.87
CA LYS A 118 -1.66 0.20 5.37
C LYS A 118 -1.59 -1.26 4.98
N TRP A 119 -0.90 -1.53 3.87
CA TRP A 119 -0.36 -2.84 3.56
C TRP A 119 0.94 -3.06 4.33
N LEU A 120 1.02 -4.18 5.04
CA LEU A 120 2.17 -4.66 5.80
C LEU A 120 2.95 -5.70 4.98
N ILE A 121 4.24 -5.47 4.84
CA ILE A 121 5.20 -6.31 4.11
C ILE A 121 6.25 -6.76 5.14
N HIS A 122 6.30 -8.04 5.48
CA HIS A 122 7.31 -8.56 6.41
C HIS A 122 8.49 -9.15 5.64
N MET A 123 9.70 -8.72 5.98
CA MET A 123 10.93 -9.07 5.28
C MET A 123 12.02 -9.45 6.29
N ASP A 124 12.78 -10.49 5.99
CA ASP A 124 13.94 -10.85 6.80
C ASP A 124 15.03 -9.76 6.66
N THR A 125 15.82 -9.56 7.72
CA THR A 125 16.98 -8.65 7.74
C THR A 125 17.96 -8.93 6.59
N GLY A 126 18.52 -7.86 6.03
CA GLY A 126 19.57 -7.91 5.00
C GLY A 126 19.16 -7.32 3.64
N PHE A 127 19.84 -7.73 2.57
CA PHE A 127 19.71 -7.06 1.26
C PHE A 127 18.30 -7.07 0.66
N LYS A 128 17.46 -8.05 1.02
CA LYS A 128 16.09 -8.16 0.49
C LYS A 128 15.19 -7.05 1.03
N VAL A 129 15.27 -6.73 2.33
CA VAL A 129 14.49 -5.62 2.90
C VAL A 129 14.97 -4.29 2.32
N ASP A 130 16.28 -4.08 2.20
CA ASP A 130 16.83 -2.84 1.63
C ASP A 130 16.34 -2.62 0.19
N ARG A 131 16.37 -3.68 -0.63
CA ARG A 131 15.91 -3.60 -2.02
C ARG A 131 14.39 -3.37 -2.13
N ALA A 132 13.59 -4.06 -1.31
CA ALA A 132 12.15 -3.84 -1.29
C ALA A 132 11.81 -2.43 -0.82
N TRP A 133 12.51 -1.94 0.21
CA TRP A 133 12.36 -0.58 0.72
C TRP A 133 12.73 0.45 -0.34
N GLU A 134 13.86 0.32 -1.04
CA GLU A 134 14.25 1.20 -2.15
C GLU A 134 13.14 1.28 -3.21
N CYS A 135 12.59 0.14 -3.62
CA CYS A 135 11.51 0.09 -4.60
C CYS A 135 10.23 0.80 -4.13
N ILE A 136 9.82 0.58 -2.88
CA ILE A 136 8.62 1.19 -2.30
C ILE A 136 8.83 2.69 -2.08
N ALA A 137 9.95 3.09 -1.48
CA ALA A 137 10.34 4.47 -1.26
C ALA A 137 10.37 5.25 -2.59
N LYS A 138 10.90 4.64 -3.66
CA LYS A 138 10.87 5.24 -5.01
C LYS A 138 9.44 5.37 -5.54
N ALA A 139 8.57 4.39 -5.31
CA ALA A 139 7.17 4.48 -5.70
C ALA A 139 6.45 5.62 -4.97
N VAL A 140 6.78 5.88 -3.71
CA VAL A 140 6.30 7.04 -2.94
C VAL A 140 6.82 8.35 -3.55
N LEU A 141 8.13 8.43 -3.82
CA LEU A 141 8.76 9.59 -4.46
C LEU A 141 8.18 9.91 -5.84
N ASP A 142 7.74 8.89 -6.57
CA ASP A 142 7.07 9.00 -7.88
C ASP A 142 5.57 9.33 -7.77
N GLY A 143 5.02 9.52 -6.57
CA GLY A 143 3.60 9.83 -6.34
C GLY A 143 2.64 8.65 -6.55
N LYS A 144 3.15 7.41 -6.60
CA LYS A 144 2.31 6.19 -6.79
C LYS A 144 1.77 5.63 -5.48
N ILE A 145 2.38 6.02 -4.36
CA ILE A 145 2.01 5.64 -2.99
C ILE A 145 2.09 6.94 -2.17
N SER A 146 1.12 7.20 -1.28
CA SER A 146 1.07 8.47 -0.55
C SER A 146 2.22 8.61 0.45
N SER A 147 2.47 7.56 1.24
CA SER A 147 3.60 7.46 2.15
C SER A 147 3.94 6.01 2.44
N ALA A 148 5.17 5.78 2.92
CA ALA A 148 5.58 4.48 3.43
C ALA A 148 6.58 4.65 4.58
N LYS A 149 6.59 3.68 5.51
CA LYS A 149 7.60 3.58 6.57
C LYS A 149 8.13 2.15 6.70
N VAL A 150 9.39 2.01 7.09
CA VAL A 150 10.03 0.72 7.37
C VAL A 150 10.65 0.74 8.76
N SER A 151 10.53 -0.38 9.48
CA SER A 151 11.14 -0.51 10.79
C SER A 151 12.67 -0.54 10.66
N PRO A 152 13.41 0.09 11.58
CA PRO A 152 14.85 -0.12 11.69
C PRO A 152 15.17 -1.55 12.16
N ARG A 153 16.44 -1.92 12.14
CA ARG A 153 16.92 -3.22 12.61
C ARG A 153 16.99 -3.23 14.12
N ASP A 154 16.37 -4.24 14.73
CA ASP A 154 16.66 -4.63 16.11
C ASP A 154 17.78 -5.67 16.07
N ALA A 155 18.94 -5.38 16.68
CA ALA A 155 20.06 -6.30 16.71
C ALA A 155 19.89 -7.42 17.76
N ASN A 156 18.98 -7.22 18.72
CA ASN A 156 18.72 -8.16 19.81
C ASN A 156 17.57 -9.13 19.47
N SER A 157 17.03 -9.02 18.25
CA SER A 157 15.86 -9.77 17.82
C SER A 157 16.04 -10.27 16.39
N GLU A 158 15.65 -11.52 16.15
CA GLU A 158 15.52 -12.09 14.80
C GLU A 158 14.18 -11.70 14.15
N ALA A 159 13.48 -10.71 14.71
CA ALA A 159 12.22 -10.20 14.17
C ALA A 159 12.41 -9.68 12.75
N LYS A 160 11.42 -9.96 11.91
CA LYS A 160 11.36 -9.45 10.54
C LYS A 160 11.13 -7.94 10.56
N HIS A 161 11.76 -7.24 9.63
CA HIS A 161 11.35 -5.87 9.32
C HIS A 161 9.92 -5.84 8.82
N VAL A 162 9.23 -4.73 9.10
CA VAL A 162 7.93 -4.42 8.50
C VAL A 162 8.02 -3.16 7.67
N ILE A 163 7.66 -3.25 6.39
CA ILE A 163 7.39 -2.08 5.54
C ILE A 163 5.87 -1.87 5.53
N CYS A 164 5.45 -0.67 5.87
CA CYS A 164 4.07 -0.21 5.82
C CYS A 164 3.93 0.78 4.66
N ALA A 165 3.04 0.50 3.70
CA ALA A 165 2.67 1.44 2.63
C ALA A 165 1.22 1.87 2.83
N TYR A 166 0.93 3.16 2.70
CA TYR A 166 -0.35 3.75 3.12
C TYR A 166 -1.24 4.18 1.95
N ASN A 167 -2.54 4.16 2.22
CA ASN A 167 -3.57 4.89 1.48
C ASN A 167 -4.47 5.65 2.47
N ASN A 168 -5.25 6.59 1.94
CA ASN A 168 -5.97 7.57 2.75
C ASN A 168 -7.30 7.04 3.28
N ASN A 169 -7.91 6.05 2.61
CA ASN A 169 -9.19 5.49 3.03
C ASN A 169 -9.23 3.95 2.92
N PHE A 170 -9.25 3.26 4.06
CA PHE A 170 -9.36 1.79 4.13
C PHE A 170 -10.75 1.26 3.77
N ALA A 171 -11.78 2.10 3.86
CA ALA A 171 -13.15 1.73 3.52
C ALA A 171 -13.42 1.83 2.01
N ASP A 172 -12.54 2.51 1.27
CA ASP A 172 -12.52 2.55 -0.18
C ASP A 172 -11.73 1.34 -0.72
N GLU A 173 -12.45 0.31 -1.16
CA GLU A 173 -11.84 -0.91 -1.67
C GLU A 173 -10.94 -0.63 -2.88
N GLU A 174 -11.31 0.32 -3.74
CA GLU A 174 -10.52 0.64 -4.94
C GLU A 174 -9.13 1.17 -4.55
N GLN A 175 -9.05 2.06 -3.56
CA GLN A 175 -7.76 2.55 -3.05
C GLN A 175 -6.89 1.42 -2.49
N VAL A 176 -7.49 0.47 -1.76
CA VAL A 176 -6.77 -0.69 -1.22
C VAL A 176 -6.19 -1.56 -2.34
N MET A 177 -6.96 -1.80 -3.41
CA MET A 177 -6.52 -2.58 -4.57
C MET A 177 -5.46 -1.85 -5.40
N GLN A 178 -5.63 -0.54 -5.61
CA GLN A 178 -4.66 0.30 -6.32
C GLN A 178 -3.32 0.34 -5.59
N LEU A 179 -3.33 0.40 -4.25
CA LEU A 179 -2.12 0.35 -3.44
C LEU A 179 -1.41 -1.02 -3.54
N ASP A 180 -2.15 -2.14 -3.49
CA ASP A 180 -1.56 -3.47 -3.77
C ASP A 180 -0.90 -3.48 -5.16
N ALA A 181 -1.61 -3.02 -6.19
CA ALA A 181 -1.09 -2.98 -7.55
C ALA A 181 0.19 -2.13 -7.66
N ALA A 182 0.26 -0.99 -6.97
CA ALA A 182 1.46 -0.15 -6.91
C ALA A 182 2.64 -0.88 -6.23
N ILE A 183 2.39 -1.57 -5.11
CA ILE A 183 3.39 -2.40 -4.41
C ILE A 183 3.88 -3.54 -5.32
N ARG A 184 2.98 -4.22 -6.04
CA ARG A 184 3.35 -5.29 -6.99
C ARG A 184 4.14 -4.74 -8.17
N ALA A 185 3.76 -3.59 -8.71
CA ALA A 185 4.47 -2.91 -9.79
C ALA A 185 5.88 -2.46 -9.38
N ALA A 186 6.10 -2.16 -8.09
CA ALA A 186 7.41 -1.90 -7.52
C ALA A 186 8.29 -3.18 -7.40
N GLY A 187 7.72 -4.36 -7.62
CA GLY A 187 8.43 -5.64 -7.66
C GLY A 187 8.30 -6.49 -6.39
N VAL A 188 7.48 -6.08 -5.42
CA VAL A 188 7.27 -6.83 -4.17
C VAL A 188 6.30 -8.00 -4.40
N LYS A 189 6.78 -9.23 -4.14
CA LYS A 189 6.04 -10.48 -4.40
C LYS A 189 5.69 -11.29 -3.15
N CYS A 190 6.14 -10.89 -1.97
CA CYS A 190 5.75 -11.58 -0.73
C CYS A 190 4.27 -11.37 -0.40
N SER A 191 3.76 -12.14 0.54
CA SER A 191 2.40 -11.92 1.07
C SER A 191 2.29 -10.54 1.70
N LEU A 192 1.15 -9.88 1.49
CA LEU A 192 0.81 -8.62 2.12
C LEU A 192 -0.38 -8.84 3.04
N SER A 193 -0.40 -8.14 4.17
CA SER A 193 -1.56 -8.09 5.06
C SER A 193 -2.00 -6.65 5.27
N TYR A 194 -3.28 -6.35 5.15
CA TYR A 194 -3.78 -4.97 5.27
C TYR A 194 -4.34 -4.72 6.66
N LYS A 195 -3.85 -3.69 7.35
CA LYS A 195 -4.32 -3.25 8.69
C LYS A 195 -4.87 -1.82 8.61
N PRO A 196 -6.13 -1.58 9.02
CA PRO A 196 -6.67 -0.22 9.21
C PRO A 196 -5.99 0.47 10.39
N ASP A 197 -5.76 1.78 10.31
CA ASP A 197 -5.11 2.50 11.40
C ASP A 197 -6.00 2.60 12.65
N VAL A 198 -7.32 2.58 12.48
CA VAL A 198 -8.26 2.45 13.61
C VAL A 198 -7.93 1.23 14.48
N TYR A 199 -7.47 0.11 13.92
CA TYR A 199 -7.06 -1.05 14.74
C TYR A 199 -5.79 -0.76 15.53
N THR A 200 -4.86 0.00 14.98
CA THR A 200 -3.66 0.43 15.71
C THR A 200 -4.02 1.38 16.84
N TYR A 201 -4.84 2.39 16.59
CA TYR A 201 -5.25 3.34 17.62
C TYR A 201 -6.05 2.67 18.74
N LEU A 202 -6.92 1.71 18.43
CA LEU A 202 -7.73 1.00 19.43
C LEU A 202 -7.00 -0.17 20.12
N GLY A 203 -5.69 -0.36 19.88
CA GLY A 203 -4.91 -1.45 20.50
C GLY A 203 -5.28 -2.85 20.00
N ILE A 204 -5.88 -2.97 18.81
CA ILE A 204 -6.27 -4.25 18.21
C ILE A 204 -5.07 -4.83 17.47
N TYR A 205 -4.37 -5.71 18.17
CA TYR A 205 -3.25 -6.50 17.67
C TYR A 205 -3.57 -8.00 17.68
N ARG A 206 -2.57 -8.84 17.38
CA ARG A 206 -2.70 -10.29 17.53
C ARG A 206 -3.03 -10.61 19.00
N ASN A 207 -3.76 -11.70 19.24
CA ASN A 207 -4.13 -12.16 20.58
C ASN A 207 -5.05 -11.22 21.39
N ASN A 208 -5.70 -10.24 20.74
CA ASN A 208 -6.66 -9.36 21.41
C ASN A 208 -7.84 -10.13 22.03
N LYS A 209 -8.42 -9.57 23.09
CA LYS A 209 -9.54 -10.16 23.85
C LYS A 209 -10.82 -10.39 23.06
N TRP A 210 -11.03 -9.66 21.96
CA TRP A 210 -12.21 -9.78 21.10
C TRP A 210 -12.05 -10.84 20.00
N LYS A 211 -10.89 -11.50 19.91
CA LYS A 211 -10.57 -12.51 18.89
C LYS A 211 -10.73 -12.00 17.45
N LEU A 212 -10.61 -10.69 17.26
CA LEU A 212 -10.64 -10.09 15.92
C LEU A 212 -9.32 -10.36 15.19
N CYS A 213 -9.40 -10.65 13.89
CA CYS A 213 -8.21 -10.66 13.05
C CYS A 213 -7.68 -9.21 12.94
N PRO A 214 -6.41 -8.93 13.27
CA PRO A 214 -5.86 -7.57 13.22
C PRO A 214 -5.58 -7.07 11.79
N THR A 215 -6.01 -7.81 10.77
CA THR A 215 -5.85 -7.49 9.35
C THR A 215 -7.14 -7.80 8.61
N ILE A 216 -7.56 -6.92 7.70
CA ILE A 216 -8.86 -7.02 7.01
C ILE A 216 -8.74 -7.48 5.56
N TYR A 217 -7.56 -7.38 4.95
CA TYR A 217 -7.23 -7.99 3.66
C TYR A 217 -5.92 -8.78 3.72
N GLU A 218 -5.79 -9.74 2.82
CA GLU A 218 -4.53 -10.42 2.52
C GLU A 218 -4.34 -10.51 1.01
N SER A 219 -3.12 -10.27 0.54
CA SER A 219 -2.76 -10.34 -0.87
C SER A 219 -1.62 -11.33 -1.06
N LYS A 220 -1.85 -12.36 -1.88
CA LYS A 220 -0.83 -13.35 -2.28
C LYS A 220 -0.48 -13.15 -3.74
N PHE A 221 0.81 -13.05 -4.05
CA PHE A 221 1.27 -12.95 -5.43
C PHE A 221 1.29 -14.34 -6.07
N ASP A 222 0.62 -14.49 -7.21
CA ASP A 222 0.60 -15.75 -7.94
C ASP A 222 1.69 -15.75 -9.02
N LEU A 223 2.68 -16.62 -8.82
CA LEU A 223 3.82 -16.80 -9.72
C LEU A 223 3.47 -17.65 -10.95
N GLU A 224 2.45 -18.51 -10.83
CA GLU A 224 2.05 -19.53 -11.80
C GLU A 224 0.97 -19.01 -12.76
N CYS A 225 0.14 -18.06 -12.32
CA CYS A 225 -0.89 -17.46 -13.15
C CYS A 225 -0.30 -16.58 -14.27
N VAL A 226 -0.89 -16.66 -15.46
CA VAL A 226 -0.55 -15.84 -16.63
C VAL A 226 -1.81 -15.10 -17.12
N PRO A 227 -1.81 -13.75 -17.18
CA PRO A 227 -0.76 -12.86 -16.69
C PRO A 227 -0.66 -12.91 -15.15
N ARG A 228 0.58 -12.79 -14.63
CA ARG A 228 0.85 -12.79 -13.19
C ARG A 228 0.03 -11.71 -12.48
N ARG A 229 -0.61 -12.08 -11.38
CA ARG A 229 -1.51 -11.21 -10.62
C ARG A 229 -1.49 -11.51 -9.12
N SER A 230 -1.95 -10.57 -8.32
CA SER A 230 -2.28 -10.80 -6.91
C SER A 230 -3.65 -11.44 -6.76
N HIS A 231 -3.79 -12.28 -5.74
CA HIS A 231 -5.07 -12.78 -5.23
C HIS A 231 -5.32 -12.10 -3.89
N ILE A 232 -6.31 -11.20 -3.86
CA ILE A 232 -6.67 -10.42 -2.68
C ILE A 232 -7.92 -11.02 -2.05
N ILE A 233 -7.85 -11.30 -0.76
CA ILE A 233 -8.92 -11.89 0.05
C ILE A 233 -9.34 -10.86 1.10
N ASN A 234 -10.63 -10.53 1.13
CA ASN A 234 -11.24 -9.78 2.23
C ASN A 234 -11.55 -10.74 3.39
N LYS A 235 -10.97 -10.49 4.56
CA LYS A 235 -11.11 -11.33 5.77
C LYS A 235 -12.33 -10.98 6.62
N CYS A 236 -12.98 -9.86 6.34
CA CYS A 236 -14.11 -9.37 7.11
C CYS A 236 -15.47 -9.82 6.57
N VAL A 237 -15.51 -10.41 5.38
CA VAL A 237 -16.75 -11.00 4.84
C VAL A 237 -16.95 -12.41 5.38
N ASN A 238 -17.93 -12.57 6.28
CA ASN A 238 -18.45 -13.88 6.65
C ASN A 238 -19.21 -14.47 5.44
N MET A 239 -18.56 -15.29 4.62
CA MET A 239 -19.25 -16.13 3.63
C MET A 239 -18.57 -17.51 3.56
N PRO A 240 -19.25 -18.59 4.00
CA PRO A 240 -18.78 -19.96 3.80
C PRO A 240 -18.62 -20.38 2.32
N ASP A 241 -19.21 -19.69 1.34
CA ASP A 241 -19.32 -20.26 -0.03
C ASP A 241 -18.92 -19.36 -1.20
N LYS A 242 -18.38 -18.16 -0.99
CA LYS A 242 -17.90 -17.32 -2.11
C LYS A 242 -16.66 -16.52 -1.74
N ILE A 243 -15.49 -17.07 -2.02
CA ILE A 243 -14.26 -16.28 -2.15
C ILE A 243 -14.51 -15.30 -3.30
N LYS A 244 -14.77 -14.03 -2.99
CA LYS A 244 -14.68 -12.96 -3.99
C LYS A 244 -13.20 -12.79 -4.34
N ILE A 245 -12.73 -13.52 -5.34
CA ILE A 245 -11.45 -13.24 -5.98
C ILE A 245 -11.65 -11.92 -6.73
N ILE A 246 -11.24 -10.81 -6.12
CA ILE A 246 -11.16 -9.53 -6.83
C ILE A 246 -9.92 -9.63 -7.71
N SER A 247 -10.13 -9.99 -8.98
CA SER A 247 -9.07 -9.99 -9.97
C SER A 247 -8.82 -8.57 -10.43
N CYS A 248 -7.61 -8.03 -10.21
CA CYS A 248 -7.18 -6.72 -10.69
C CYS A 248 -7.00 -6.67 -12.22
N ILE A 249 -8.08 -6.91 -12.98
CA ILE A 249 -8.08 -6.90 -14.45
C ILE A 249 -8.13 -5.46 -15.03
N LEU A 250 -8.43 -4.43 -14.23
CA LEU A 250 -8.88 -3.13 -14.75
C LEU A 250 -7.93 -1.94 -14.60
N LEU A 251 -6.61 -2.13 -14.46
CA LEU A 251 -5.65 -1.01 -14.40
C LEU A 251 -4.75 -0.85 -15.65
N ARG A 252 -4.95 -1.62 -16.72
CA ARG A 252 -4.09 -1.55 -17.93
C ARG A 252 -4.60 -0.74 -19.12
N PHE A 253 -5.75 -0.04 -19.05
CA PHE A 253 -6.34 0.61 -20.23
C PHE A 253 -6.46 2.14 -20.24
N ARG A 254 -5.75 2.87 -19.36
CA ARG A 254 -5.83 4.36 -19.38
C ARG A 254 -4.53 5.12 -19.67
N PHE A 255 -3.51 4.44 -20.20
CA PHE A 255 -2.29 5.09 -20.73
C PHE A 255 -2.05 4.70 -22.20
N PHE A 256 -3.00 5.01 -23.08
CA PHE A 256 -2.67 5.26 -24.48
C PHE A 256 -3.78 6.12 -25.10
N VAL A 257 -3.36 7.07 -25.93
CA VAL A 257 -4.19 8.08 -26.62
C VAL A 257 -4.58 9.27 -25.74
N HIS A 258 -3.65 10.22 -25.57
CA HIS A 258 -3.89 11.66 -25.83
C HIS A 258 -2.54 12.38 -25.94
N GLY A 259 -2.24 12.94 -27.12
CA GLY A 259 -1.27 14.02 -27.26
C GLY A 259 -0.08 13.75 -28.20
N CYS A 260 -0.28 14.01 -29.50
CA CYS A 260 0.60 14.74 -30.44
C CYS A 260 0.44 14.20 -31.86
N ALA A 261 0.47 14.96 -32.95
CA ALA A 261 0.11 16.33 -33.27
C ALA A 261 0.24 16.40 -34.82
N LEU A 262 -0.70 17.11 -35.46
CA LEU A 262 -0.55 17.93 -36.66
C LEU A 262 0.36 17.43 -37.81
N GLY A 263 -0.26 17.21 -38.97
CA GLY A 263 0.43 17.06 -40.25
C GLY A 263 -0.54 16.99 -41.43
N ASN A 264 -1.17 18.12 -41.76
CA ASN A 264 -1.79 18.30 -43.08
C ASN A 264 -0.67 18.37 -44.12
N LEU A 265 -0.65 17.45 -45.08
CA LEU A 265 -0.03 17.68 -46.37
C LEU A 265 -0.90 17.12 -47.49
N TRP A 266 -1.13 18.02 -48.44
CA TRP A 266 -1.87 17.90 -49.68
C TRP A 266 -1.31 16.85 -50.66
N SER A 267 -2.20 16.45 -51.57
CA SER A 267 -1.96 16.01 -52.95
C SER A 267 -1.53 14.55 -53.16
N ILE A 268 -2.42 13.77 -53.78
CA ILE A 268 -2.32 13.31 -55.18
C ILE A 268 -3.68 12.65 -55.50
N TYR A 269 -4.49 13.33 -56.31
CA TYR A 269 -5.59 12.73 -57.08
C TYR A 269 -5.61 13.44 -58.43
N ASP A 270 -5.08 12.76 -59.43
CA ASP A 270 -5.20 13.04 -60.87
C ASP A 270 -4.90 11.70 -61.55
N GLY A 271 -5.66 11.14 -62.48
CA GLY A 271 -6.88 11.50 -63.18
C GLY A 271 -7.16 10.34 -64.17
N GLY A 272 -8.39 10.23 -64.69
CA GLY A 272 -8.65 9.31 -65.81
C GLY A 272 -10.09 8.83 -65.99
N SER A 273 -10.95 9.71 -66.49
CA SER A 273 -12.29 9.38 -67.02
C SER A 273 -12.26 8.61 -68.35
N ARG A 274 -13.27 7.76 -68.57
CA ARG A 274 -13.97 7.40 -69.84
C ARG A 274 -15.07 6.38 -69.46
N ASN A 275 -16.31 6.35 -69.97
CA ASN A 275 -16.98 7.10 -71.00
C ASN A 275 -18.52 6.93 -70.84
N VAL A 276 -19.26 7.72 -71.60
CA VAL A 276 -20.65 8.17 -71.38
C VAL A 276 -21.65 7.53 -72.38
N GLN A 277 -22.90 7.39 -71.90
CA GLN A 277 -24.23 7.37 -72.58
C GLN A 277 -24.63 6.28 -73.61
N THR A 278 -25.88 5.82 -73.39
CA THR A 278 -26.84 5.35 -74.39
C THR A 278 -27.94 6.39 -74.58
N ALA A 279 -28.33 6.72 -75.83
CA ALA A 279 -29.72 6.84 -76.31
C ALA A 279 -29.86 7.50 -77.70
N SER A 280 -30.43 6.72 -78.64
CA SER A 280 -31.39 7.03 -79.72
C SER A 280 -31.16 8.23 -80.68
N LYS A 281 -31.18 7.99 -82.00
CA LYS A 281 -32.39 7.97 -82.87
C LYS A 281 -32.04 7.83 -84.37
N SER A 282 -32.63 6.80 -84.98
CA SER A 282 -33.29 6.71 -86.31
C SER A 282 -32.75 7.40 -87.58
N ASN A 283 -32.56 6.53 -88.60
CA ASN A 283 -33.00 6.61 -90.01
C ASN A 283 -32.31 7.60 -90.97
N LEU A 284 -31.66 7.10 -92.04
CA LEU A 284 -32.29 6.81 -93.34
C LEU A 284 -31.25 6.23 -94.35
N ASN A 285 -31.75 5.36 -95.22
CA ASN A 285 -31.05 4.66 -96.29
C ASN A 285 -30.47 5.59 -97.38
N LEU A 286 -29.26 5.28 -97.85
CA LEU A 286 -28.91 4.98 -99.26
C LEU A 286 -27.50 4.38 -99.33
#